data_AF-A0A0G0H2J4-F1
#
_entry.id   AF-A0A0G0H2J4-F1
#
_cell.length_a   1.000
_cell.length_b   1.000
_cell.length_c   1.000
_cell.angle_alpha   90.00
_cell.angle_beta   90.00
_cell.angle_gamma   90.00
#
_symmetry.space_group_name_H-M   'P 1'
#
loop_
_entity.id
_entity.type
_entity.pdbx_description
1 polymer ?
#
loop_
_entity_poly.entity_id
_entity_poly.type
_entity_poly.pdbx_seq_one_letter_code
_entity_poly.pdbx_strand_id
1 'polypeptide(L)' 'MVKQSAIKQSEIILYTTPNGDVKLEVFLQDETMWLTQKKIAELFGVEVHTINYHLKEIFKSGEL' A
#
# COMPACT_ATOMS: atom_id res chain seq x y z
N MET A 1 -32.04 -11.93 14.70
CA MET A 1 -31.36 -11.97 13.38
C MET A 1 -31.33 -10.58 12.79
N VAL A 2 -30.16 -9.94 12.73
CA VAL A 2 -29.80 -8.95 11.72
C VAL A 2 -28.27 -8.97 11.66
N LYS A 3 -27.72 -9.75 10.73
CA LYS A 3 -26.31 -9.64 10.34
C LYS A 3 -26.21 -8.37 9.50
N GLN A 4 -25.76 -7.27 10.08
CA GLN A 4 -25.30 -6.15 9.28
C GLN A 4 -23.88 -6.49 8.85
N SER A 5 -23.76 -7.16 7.71
CA SER A 5 -22.49 -7.34 7.03
C SER A 5 -21.99 -5.93 6.68
N ALA A 6 -21.06 -5.41 7.46
CA ALA A 6 -20.47 -4.10 7.21
C ALA A 6 -19.92 -4.10 5.78
N ILE A 7 -20.41 -3.16 4.97
CA ILE A 7 -19.81 -2.85 3.69
C ILE A 7 -18.38 -2.44 4.03
N LYS A 8 -17.39 -3.23 3.58
CA LYS A 8 -15.97 -2.90 3.67
C LYS A 8 -15.72 -1.69 2.76
N GLN A 9 -15.99 -0.52 3.30
CA GLN A 9 -16.03 0.74 2.59
C GLN A 9 -14.60 1.11 2.25
N SER A 10 -14.32 1.29 0.97
CA SER A 10 -12.99 1.70 0.54
C SER A 10 -12.75 3.14 0.95
N GLU A 11 -11.66 3.40 1.66
CA GLU A 11 -11.34 4.72 2.19
C GLU A 11 -10.13 5.31 1.49
N ILE A 12 -10.21 6.58 1.12
CA ILE A 12 -9.07 7.34 0.63
C ILE A 12 -8.39 7.99 1.84
N ILE A 13 -7.15 7.58 2.13
CA ILE A 13 -6.38 8.08 3.27
C ILE A 13 -5.20 8.92 2.76
N LEU A 14 -4.92 10.02 3.45
CA LEU A 14 -3.71 10.82 3.25
C LEU A 14 -2.64 10.39 4.25
N TYR A 15 -1.63 9.67 3.78
CA TYR A 15 -0.49 9.29 4.62
C TYR A 15 0.59 10.37 4.58
N THR A 16 1.15 10.71 5.75
CA THR A 16 2.32 11.59 5.89
C THR A 16 3.49 10.78 6.42
N THR A 17 4.65 10.82 5.76
CA THR A 17 5.85 10.13 6.27
C THR A 17 6.25 10.67 7.64
N PRO A 18 6.98 9.90 8.46
CA PRO A 18 7.44 10.37 9.78
C PRO A 18 8.18 11.71 9.76
N ASN A 19 8.83 12.04 8.62
CA ASN A 19 9.56 13.29 8.43
C ASN A 19 8.67 14.45 7.92
N GLY A 20 7.38 14.22 7.65
CA GLY A 20 6.43 15.25 7.21
C GLY A 20 6.40 15.52 5.70
N ASP A 21 7.36 14.99 4.95
CA ASP A 21 7.68 15.47 3.60
C ASP A 21 6.79 14.89 2.49
N VAL A 22 6.18 13.73 2.71
CA VAL A 22 5.48 12.99 1.66
C VAL A 22 4.01 12.81 2.00
N LYS A 23 3.12 13.32 1.15
CA LYS A 23 1.67 13.18 1.22
C LYS A 23 1.17 12.22 0.15
N LEU A 24 0.67 11.05 0.55
CA LEU A 24 0.22 10.00 -0.37
C LEU A 24 -1.28 9.74 -0.22
N GLU A 25 -2.00 9.82 -1.35
CA GLU A 25 -3.38 9.35 -1.45
C GLU A 25 -3.39 7.83 -1.67
N VAL A 26 -3.99 7.08 -0.74
CA VAL A 26 -4.01 5.61 -0.78
C VAL A 26 -5.43 5.09 -0.70
N PHE A 27 -5.70 3.97 -1.38
CA PHE A 27 -6.98 3.29 -1.29
C PHE A 27 -6.86 2.15 -0.29
N LEU A 28 -7.57 2.27 0.83
CA LEU A 28 -7.63 1.25 1.88
C LEU A 28 -8.87 0.38 1.67
N GLN A 29 -8.67 -0.93 1.62
CA GLN A 29 -9.74 -1.91 1.62
C GLN A 29 -9.28 -3.10 2.46
N ASP A 30 -10.10 -3.55 3.41
CA ASP A 30 -9.82 -4.77 4.19
C ASP A 30 -8.46 -4.76 4.89
N GLU A 31 -8.10 -3.61 5.48
CA GLU A 31 -6.78 -3.38 6.09
C GLU A 31 -5.60 -3.49 5.10
N THR A 32 -5.89 -3.59 3.80
CA THR A 32 -4.93 -3.66 2.71
C THR A 32 -4.84 -2.31 2.01
N MET A 33 -3.62 -1.77 1.91
CA MET A 33 -3.34 -0.55 1.17
C MET A 33 -3.03 -0.87 -0.30
N TRP A 34 -3.80 -0.29 -1.21
CA TRP A 34 -3.57 -0.39 -2.63
C TRP A 34 -2.77 0.82 -3.11
N LEU A 35 -1.56 0.54 -3.59
CA LEU A 35 -0.58 1.53 -4.03
C LEU A 35 0.03 1.13 -5.37
N THR A 36 0.38 2.13 -6.18
CA THR A 36 1.28 1.89 -7.31
C THR A 36 2.70 1.69 -6.79
N GLN A 37 3.56 0.98 -7.52
CA GLN A 37 4.97 0.81 -7.16
C GLN A 37 5.70 2.15 -6.94
N LYS A 38 5.32 3.19 -7.71
CA LYS A 38 5.84 4.56 -7.53
C LYS A 38 5.50 5.12 -6.14
N LYS A 39 4.25 4.99 -5.72
CA LYS A 39 3.80 5.45 -4.39
C LYS A 39 4.47 4.67 -3.26
N ILE A 40 4.71 3.38 -3.45
CA ILE A 40 5.49 2.55 -2.49
C ILE A 40 6.93 3.07 -2.40
N ALA A 41 7.56 3.36 -3.54
CA ALA A 41 8.91 3.91 -3.59
C ALA A 41 9.01 5.27 -2.86
N GLU A 42 8.06 6.17 -3.10
CA GLU A 42 7.93 7.45 -2.38
C GLU A 42 7.75 7.27 -0.87
N LEU A 43 6.91 6.31 -0.46
CA LEU A 43 6.65 6.01 0.95
C LEU A 43 7.91 5.56 1.69
N PHE A 44 8.72 4.70 1.07
CA PHE A 44 9.93 4.15 1.66
C PHE A 44 11.20 4.96 1.37
N GLY A 45 11.10 6.05 0.60
CA GLY A 45 12.25 6.87 0.22
C GLY A 45 13.28 6.10 -0.63
N VAL A 46 12.83 5.19 -1.49
CA VAL A 46 13.67 4.39 -2.38
C VAL A 46 13.29 4.62 -3.84
N GLU A 47 14.11 4.13 -4.77
CA GLU A 47 13.78 4.15 -6.19
C GLU A 47 12.82 3.01 -6.58
N VAL A 48 12.02 3.21 -7.62
CA VAL A 48 11.04 2.22 -8.13
C VAL A 48 11.71 0.91 -8.54
N HIS A 49 12.96 0.94 -9.00
CA HIS A 49 13.70 -0.28 -9.34
C HIS A 49 13.91 -1.19 -8.12
N THR A 50 14.01 -0.62 -6.92
CA THR A 50 14.18 -1.36 -5.66
C THR A 50 12.90 -2.13 -5.34
N ILE A 51 11.74 -1.49 -5.51
CA ILE A 51 10.44 -2.15 -5.37
C ILE A 51 10.29 -3.30 -6.36
N ASN A 52 10.66 -3.07 -7.63
CA ASN A 52 10.65 -4.11 -8.66
C ASN A 52 11.55 -5.30 -8.32
N TYR A 53 12.73 -5.04 -7.76
CA TYR A 53 13.64 -6.10 -7.32
C TYR A 53 12.98 -6.96 -6.22
N HIS A 54 12.44 -6.35 -5.16
CA HIS A 54 11.80 -7.08 -4.07
C HIS A 54 10.57 -7.87 -4.53
N LEU A 55 9.73 -7.31 -5.40
CA LEU A 55 8.60 -8.04 -5.97
C LEU A 55 9.07 -9.30 -6.72
N LYS A 56 10.12 -9.20 -7.54
CA LYS A 56 10.67 -10.36 -8.25
C LYS A 56 11.18 -11.43 -7.29
N GLU A 57 11.89 -11.06 -6.23
CA GLU A 57 12.40 -12.02 -5.26
C GLU A 57 11.25 -12.70 -4.49
N ILE A 58 10.21 -11.98 -4.09
CA ILE A 58 9.00 -12.53 -3.45
C ILE A 58 8.32 -13.58 -4.34
N PHE A 59 8.13 -13.28 -5.63
CA PHE A 59 7.54 -14.24 -6.58
C PHE A 59 8.45 -15.46 -6.78
N LYS A 60 9.77 -15.26 -6.78
CA LYS A 60 10.75 -16.33 -6.97
C LYS A 60 10.88 -17.24 -5.75
N SER A 61 10.75 -16.71 -4.54
CA SER A 61 10.79 -17.49 -3.31
C SER A 61 9.47 -18.19 -3.01
N GLY A 62 8.37 -17.77 -3.63
CA GLY A 62 7.03 -18.34 -3.41
C GLY A 62 6.42 -17.92 -2.08
N GLU A 63 6.72 -16.69 -1.63
CA GLU A 63 6.20 -16.11 -0.37
C GLU A 63 4.77 -15.57 -0.47
N LEU A 64 4.12 -15.72 -1.63
CA LEU A 64 2.75 -15.28 -1.88
C LEU A 64 1.72 -16.39 -1.68
#